data_AF-F5RP59-F1
#
_entry.id   AF-F5RP59-F1
#
_cell.length_a   1.000
_cell.length_b   1.000
_cell.length_c   1.000
_cell.angle_alpha   90.00
_cell.angle_beta   90.00
_cell.angle_gamma   90.00
#
_symmetry.space_group_name_H-M   'P 1'
#
loop_
_entity.id
_entity.type
_entity.pdbx_description
1 polymer ?
#
loop_
_entity_poly.entity_id
_entity_poly.type
_entity_poly.pdbx_seq_one_letter_code
_entity_poly.pdbx_strand_id
1 'polypeptide(L)' 'MIREAQLLRGIIFGDRTTDEYVYMPASEIGVEHPLYVYEEGSRRRDIELAEALHLIRVRDLRPTTHPLLGRTSC' A
#
# COMPACT_ATOMS: atom_id res chain seq x y z
N MET A 1 0.08 7.40 12.45
CA MET A 1 1.36 8.10 12.20
C MET A 1 2.45 7.18 11.64
N ILE A 2 2.87 6.08 12.28
CA ILE A 2 3.99 5.25 11.73
C ILE A 2 3.68 4.68 10.33
N ARG A 3 2.46 4.13 10.13
CA ARG A 3 2.08 3.47 8.86
C ARG A 3 1.98 4.43 7.67
N GLU A 4 1.46 5.64 7.90
CA GLU A 4 1.38 6.70 6.89
C GLU A 4 2.76 7.11 6.40
N ALA A 5 3.68 7.41 7.31
CA ALA A 5 5.07 7.75 6.95
C ALA A 5 5.79 6.60 6.23
N GLN A 6 5.43 5.34 6.54
CA GLN A 6 5.93 4.17 5.83
C GLN A 6 5.35 4.08 4.41
N LEU A 7 4.05 4.27 4.24
CA LEU A 7 3.41 4.29 2.92
C LEU A 7 3.99 5.42 2.04
N LEU A 8 4.20 6.62 2.59
CA LEU A 8 4.83 7.75 1.88
C LEU A 8 6.28 7.47 1.46
N ARG A 9 6.96 6.53 2.15
CA ARG A 9 8.29 6.03 1.77
C ARG A 9 8.22 4.81 0.83
N GLY A 10 7.02 4.49 0.34
CA GLY A 10 6.76 3.37 -0.57
C GLY A 10 6.82 1.99 0.08
N ILE A 11 6.82 1.88 1.43
CA ILE A 11 6.74 0.57 2.09
C ILE A 11 5.41 -0.09 1.73
N ILE A 12 5.50 -1.34 1.26
CA ILE A 12 4.33 -2.13 0.88
C ILE A 12 3.81 -2.88 2.10
N PHE A 13 2.53 -2.70 2.40
CA PHE A 13 1.80 -3.53 3.36
C PHE A 13 1.03 -4.60 2.62
N GLY A 14 0.96 -5.81 3.13
CA GLY A 14 0.15 -6.86 2.52
C GLY A 14 0.18 -8.18 3.26
N ASP A 15 -0.56 -9.13 2.73
CA ASP A 15 -0.56 -10.53 3.12
C ASP A 15 -0.41 -11.40 1.86
N ARG A 16 0.63 -12.21 1.82
CA ARG A 16 0.92 -13.11 0.69
C ARG A 16 -0.04 -14.31 0.63
N THR A 17 -0.76 -14.57 1.72
CA THR A 17 -1.73 -15.66 1.80
C THR A 17 -3.05 -15.27 1.14
N THR A 18 -3.47 -14.01 1.32
CA THR A 18 -4.70 -13.48 0.73
C THR A 18 -4.49 -12.74 -0.59
N ASP A 19 -3.22 -12.55 -1.01
CA ASP A 19 -2.84 -11.82 -2.22
C ASP A 19 -3.36 -10.37 -2.20
N GLU A 20 -3.25 -9.75 -1.02
CA GLU A 20 -3.70 -8.38 -0.75
C GLU A 20 -2.51 -7.47 -0.47
N TYR A 21 -2.47 -6.30 -1.13
CA TYR A 21 -1.39 -5.33 -0.96
C TYR A 21 -1.90 -3.89 -0.93
N VAL A 22 -1.25 -3.04 -0.13
CA VAL A 22 -1.46 -1.59 -0.06
C VAL A 22 -0.12 -0.88 -0.16
N TYR A 23 0.00 0.07 -1.09
CA TYR A 23 1.23 0.85 -1.30
C TYR A 23 0.98 2.18 -2.02
N MET A 24 1.95 3.10 -1.96
CA MET A 24 1.92 4.35 -2.72
C MET A 24 2.70 4.16 -4.03
N PRO A 25 2.11 4.35 -5.22
CA PRO A 25 2.85 4.22 -6.47
C PRO A 25 3.87 5.36 -6.62
N ALA A 26 5.00 5.08 -7.29
CA ALA A 26 6.07 6.05 -7.49
C ALA A 26 5.64 7.33 -8.24
N SER A 27 4.53 7.29 -9.00
CA SER A 27 3.93 8.45 -9.66
C SER A 27 3.40 9.50 -8.69
N GLU A 28 3.18 9.15 -7.43
CA GLU A 28 2.58 10.01 -6.40
C GLU A 28 3.64 10.71 -5.52
N ILE A 29 4.93 10.50 -5.79
CA ILE A 29 6.01 11.15 -5.05
C ILE A 29 5.96 12.66 -5.25
N GLY A 30 5.86 13.40 -4.15
CA GLY A 30 5.82 14.87 -4.16
C GLY A 30 4.44 15.47 -4.44
N VAL A 31 3.41 14.64 -4.60
CA VAL A 31 2.01 15.08 -4.69
C VAL A 31 1.51 15.48 -3.29
N GLU A 32 0.76 16.58 -3.20
CA GLU A 32 0.23 17.12 -1.94
C GLU A 32 -0.76 16.15 -1.25
N HIS A 33 -1.59 15.51 -2.05
CA HIS A 33 -2.57 14.51 -1.61
C HIS A 33 -2.41 13.24 -2.45
N PRO A 34 -1.42 12.40 -2.13
CA PRO A 34 -1.11 11.22 -2.94
C PRO A 34 -2.23 10.18 -2.85
N LEU A 35 -2.46 9.49 -3.96
CA LEU A 35 -3.26 8.28 -3.97
C LEU A 35 -2.42 7.05 -3.61
N TYR A 36 -3.11 6.03 -3.12
CA TYR A 36 -2.54 4.73 -2.81
C TYR A 36 -3.25 3.69 -3.65
N VAL A 37 -2.64 2.52 -3.72
CA VAL A 37 -3.14 1.39 -4.45
C VAL A 37 -3.51 0.31 -3.47
N TYR A 38 -4.70 -0.27 -3.63
CA TYR A 38 -5.05 -1.55 -3.03
C TYR A 38 -5.22 -2.62 -4.11
N GLU A 39 -4.53 -3.73 -3.90
CA GLU A 39 -4.60 -4.92 -4.74
C GLU A 39 -5.25 -6.05 -3.98
N GLU A 40 -6.09 -6.81 -4.69
CA GLU A 40 -6.73 -8.05 -4.22
C GLU A 40 -6.75 -9.02 -5.41
N GLY A 41 -5.76 -9.91 -5.47
CA GLY A 41 -5.54 -10.77 -6.62
C GLY A 41 -5.25 -9.99 -7.91
N SER A 42 -6.10 -10.14 -8.91
CA SER A 42 -5.98 -9.44 -10.20
C SER A 42 -6.60 -8.05 -10.23
N ARG A 43 -7.25 -7.62 -9.13
CA ARG A 43 -7.93 -6.33 -9.06
C ARG A 43 -7.02 -5.31 -8.41
N ARG A 44 -7.04 -4.10 -8.96
CA ARG A 44 -6.33 -2.93 -8.45
C ARG A 44 -7.28 -1.75 -8.39
N ARG A 45 -7.23 -0.99 -7.30
CA ARG A 45 -8.02 0.23 -7.12
C ARG A 45 -7.17 1.33 -6.49
N ASP A 46 -7.36 2.55 -6.97
CA ASP A 46 -6.81 3.73 -6.34
C ASP A 46 -7.68 4.10 -5.13
N ILE A 47 -7.05 4.40 -4.00
CA ILE A 47 -7.69 4.69 -2.73
C ILE A 47 -6.98 5.85 -2.02
N GLU A 48 -7.71 6.58 -1.19
CA GLU A 48 -7.14 7.65 -0.37
C GLU A 48 -6.41 7.09 0.86
N LEU A 49 -5.58 7.93 1.50
CA LEU A 49 -4.82 7.56 2.71
C LEU A 49 -5.72 6.98 3.81
N ALA A 50 -6.90 7.56 4.02
CA ALA A 50 -7.82 7.12 5.07
C ALA A 50 -8.28 5.67 4.85
N GLU A 51 -8.62 5.33 3.61
CA GLU A 51 -9.01 3.96 3.23
C GLU A 51 -7.82 3.00 3.29
N ALA A 52 -6.63 3.44 2.85
CA ALA A 52 -5.40 2.64 2.95
C ALA A 52 -5.09 2.25 4.41
N LEU A 53 -5.14 3.22 5.32
CA LEU A 53 -4.92 2.98 6.75
C LEU A 53 -6.02 2.11 7.37
N HIS A 54 -7.27 2.26 6.91
CA HIS A 54 -8.38 1.42 7.33
C HIS A 54 -8.14 -0.03 6.93
N LEU A 55 -7.86 -0.29 5.65
CA LEU A 55 -7.60 -1.64 5.10
C LEU A 55 -6.42 -2.31 5.80
N ILE A 56 -5.29 -1.60 5.96
CA ILE A 56 -4.12 -2.12 6.67
C ILE A 56 -4.48 -2.55 8.10
N ARG A 57 -5.40 -1.85 8.77
CA ARG A 57 -5.84 -2.20 10.12
C ARG A 57 -6.81 -3.38 10.13
N VAL A 58 -7.86 -3.37 9.31
CA VAL A 58 -8.93 -4.37 9.39
C VAL A 58 -8.55 -5.71 8.78
N ARG A 59 -7.63 -5.71 7.81
CA ARG A 59 -7.06 -6.93 7.20
C ARG A 59 -5.76 -7.38 7.88
N ASP A 60 -5.30 -6.66 8.92
CA ASP A 60 -4.02 -6.88 9.60
C ASP A 60 -2.80 -6.95 8.65
N LEU A 61 -2.80 -6.16 7.57
CA LEU A 61 -1.69 -6.16 6.61
C LEU A 61 -0.39 -5.71 7.28
N ARG A 62 0.71 -6.40 6.96
CA ARG A 62 2.04 -6.14 7.53
C ARG A 62 3.01 -5.68 6.44
N PRO A 63 4.07 -4.94 6.78
CA PRO A 63 5.16 -4.70 5.84
C PRO A 63 5.63 -6.03 5.24
N THR A 64 5.61 -6.13 3.91
CA THR A 64 5.82 -7.40 3.20
C THR A 64 6.69 -7.22 1.96
N THR A 65 6.89 -8.31 1.22
CA THR A 65 7.52 -8.29 -0.10
C THR A 65 6.46 -8.65 -1.12
N HIS A 66 6.14 -7.69 -1.99
CA HIS A 66 5.27 -7.85 -3.13
C HIS A 66 5.97 -8.73 -4.20
N PRO A 67 5.27 -9.66 -4.86
CA PRO A 67 5.86 -10.56 -5.86
C PRO A 67 6.48 -9.82 -7.06
N LEU A 68 5.83 -8.77 -7.55
CA LEU A 68 6.34 -7.91 -8.63
C LEU A 68 7.27 -6.78 -8.16
N LEU A 69 6.83 -5.96 -7.18
CA LEU A 69 7.52 -4.73 -6.78
C LEU A 69 8.64 -4.93 -5.74
N GLY A 70 8.68 -6.08 -5.06
CA GLY A 70 9.63 -6.30 -3.97
C GLY A 70 9.21 -5.62 -2.67
N ARG A 71 10.15 -5.01 -1.94
CA ARG A 71 9.90 -4.46 -0.58
C ARG A 71 9.40 -3.02 -0.58
N THR A 72 9.69 -2.27 -1.63
CA THR A 72 9.29 -0.87 -1.81
C THR A 72 8.66 -0.69 -3.18
N SER A 73 7.74 0.26 -3.29
CA SER A 73 7.01 0.61 -4.52
C SER A 73 7.59 1.85 -5.21
N CYS A 74 8.55 2.52 -4.57
CA CYS A 74 9.37 3.61 -5.07
C CYS A 74 10.85 3.38 -4.74
#